data_AF-A0A7C1W726-F1
#
_entry.id   AF-A0A7C1W726-F1
#
_cell.length_a   1.000
_cell.length_b   1.000
_cell.length_c   1.000
_cell.angle_alpha   90.00
_cell.angle_beta   90.00
_cell.angle_gamma   90.00
#
_symmetry.space_group_name_H-M   'P 1'
#
loop_
_entity.id
_entity.type
_entity.pdbx_description
1 polymer ?
#
loop_
_entity_poly.entity_id
_entity_poly.type
_entity_poly.pdbx_seq_one_letter_code
_entity_poly.pdbx_strand_id
1 'polypeptide(L)'
;MVVLVFVSAVIISLPTVLLLFFGMLPSIVAFIVERTKPRYAAICVGAMNFSGVLPYLLDSWGGDHSVTEAMNMLTNVFSLMVMYSASAFGWLVFVAVPPVVVTFLAVINERRIAQLRKRQQEIIAEWGNDVAEEMPAALP
;
A
#
# COMPACT_ATOMS: atom_id res chain seq x y z
N MET A 1 -2.93 2.16 37.79
CA MET A 1 -1.90 3.09 37.30
C MET A 1 -1.89 3.13 35.77
N VAL A 2 -1.53 2.05 35.06
CA VAL A 2 -1.46 2.05 33.58
C VAL A 2 -2.78 2.41 32.88
N VAL A 3 -3.91 1.82 33.28
CA VAL A 3 -5.22 2.13 32.68
C VAL A 3 -5.64 3.58 32.92
N LEU A 4 -5.36 4.13 34.10
CA LEU A 4 -5.66 5.53 34.44
C LEU A 4 -4.80 6.50 33.62
N VAL A 5 -3.52 6.19 33.42
CA VAL A 5 -2.61 6.96 32.55
C VAL A 5 -3.04 6.87 31.09
N PHE A 6 -3.50 5.71 30.64
CA PHE A 6 -4.00 5.53 29.27
C PHE A 6 -5.31 6.29 29.05
N VAL A 7 -6.25 6.23 30.01
CA VAL A 7 -7.51 6.97 29.97
C VAL A 7 -7.27 8.48 30.05
N SER A 8 -6.36 8.96 30.91
CA SER A 8 -6.04 10.38 30.97
C SER A 8 -5.27 10.86 29.74
N ALA A 9 -4.39 10.04 29.16
CA ALA A 9 -3.75 10.33 27.87
C ALA A 9 -4.78 10.40 26.73
N VAL A 10 -5.79 9.52 26.72
CA VAL A 10 -6.89 9.53 25.75
C VAL A 10 -7.80 10.75 25.93
N ILE A 11 -8.08 11.18 27.16
CA ILE A 11 -8.89 12.38 27.44
C ILE A 11 -8.14 13.64 27.05
N ILE A 12 -6.86 13.74 27.38
CA ILE A 12 -6.01 14.85 26.93
C ILE A 12 -5.88 14.82 25.41
N SER A 13 -5.86 13.66 24.76
CA SER A 13 -5.78 13.51 23.29
C SER A 13 -7.13 13.29 22.61
N LEU A 14 -8.25 13.66 23.24
CA LEU A 14 -9.58 13.41 22.69
C LEU A 14 -9.79 14.00 21.27
N PRO A 15 -9.30 15.23 20.98
CA PRO A 15 -9.28 15.76 19.60
C PRO A 15 -8.51 14.85 18.62
N THR A 16 -7.33 14.37 19.03
CA THR A 16 -6.50 13.44 18.26
C THR A 16 -7.23 12.12 17.96
N VAL A 17 -7.91 11.56 18.95
CA VAL A 17 -8.63 10.29 18.80
C VAL A 17 -9.81 10.45 17.84
N LEU A 18 -10.55 11.56 17.92
CA LEU A 18 -11.63 11.85 16.99
C LEU A 18 -11.11 12.00 15.55
N LEU A 19 -10.06 12.81 15.37
CA LEU A 19 -9.44 13.02 14.05
C LEU A 19 -8.94 11.71 13.44
N LEU A 20 -8.26 10.88 14.23
CA LEU A 20 -7.80 9.58 13.78
C LEU A 20 -8.97 8.63 13.47
N PHE A 21 -9.95 8.53 14.36
CA PHE A 21 -11.05 7.58 14.18
C PHE A 21 -11.90 7.90 12.94
N PHE A 22 -12.29 9.16 12.75
CA PHE A 22 -13.11 9.58 11.62
C PHE A 22 -12.30 9.81 10.33
N GLY A 23 -11.08 10.36 10.45
CA GLY A 23 -10.19 10.58 9.32
C GLY A 23 -9.65 9.28 8.71
N MET A 24 -9.50 8.23 9.52
CA MET A 24 -8.98 6.92 9.09
C MET A 24 -10.07 5.90 8.72
N LEU A 25 -11.35 6.28 8.67
CA LEU A 25 -12.45 5.37 8.30
C LEU A 25 -12.17 4.57 7.01
N PRO A 26 -11.66 5.17 5.93
CA PRO A 26 -11.33 4.41 4.72
C PRO A 26 -10.29 3.31 4.93
N SER A 27 -9.30 3.54 5.79
CA SER A 27 -8.28 2.53 6.13
C SER A 27 -8.88 1.38 6.93
N ILE A 28 -9.79 1.69 7.86
CA ILE A 28 -10.51 0.68 8.63
C ILE A 28 -11.33 -0.20 7.67
N VAL A 29 -12.03 0.42 6.72
CA VAL A 29 -12.79 -0.31 5.68
C VAL A 29 -11.86 -1.18 4.85
N ALA A 30 -10.74 -0.65 4.34
CA ALA A 30 -9.77 -1.43 3.57
C ALA A 30 -9.24 -2.66 4.34
N PHE A 31 -8.95 -2.48 5.63
CA PHE A 31 -8.50 -3.56 6.51
C PHE A 31 -9.56 -4.64 6.77
N ILE A 32 -10.85 -4.26 6.84
CA ILE A 32 -11.97 -5.19 7.03
C ILE A 32 -12.29 -5.95 5.74
N VAL A 33 -12.27 -5.26 4.60
CA VAL A 33 -12.60 -5.83 3.28
C VAL A 33 -11.54 -6.84 2.86
N GLU A 34 -10.26 -6.58 3.14
CA GLU A 34 -9.16 -7.46 2.73
C GLU A 34 -9.01 -8.68 3.66
N ARG A 35 -9.49 -9.83 3.17
CA ARG A 35 -9.46 -11.10 3.92
C ARG A 35 -8.21 -11.94 3.69
N THR A 36 -7.49 -11.71 2.60
CA THR A 36 -6.29 -12.45 2.22
C THR A 36 -5.03 -11.83 2.84
N LYS A 37 -4.07 -12.68 3.20
CA LYS A 37 -2.73 -12.24 3.65
C LYS A 37 -1.72 -12.45 2.51
N PRO A 38 -0.76 -11.54 2.34
CA PRO A 38 -0.60 -10.24 3.02
C PRO A 38 -1.64 -9.21 2.56
N ARG A 39 -1.96 -8.24 3.44
CA ARG A 39 -3.03 -7.24 3.23
C ARG A 39 -2.50 -5.99 2.52
N TYR A 40 -2.18 -6.11 1.25
CA TYR A 40 -1.55 -5.02 0.49
C TYR A 40 -2.46 -3.81 0.32
N ALA A 41 -3.76 -4.00 0.09
CA ALA A 41 -4.69 -2.88 -0.03
C ALA A 41 -4.77 -2.09 1.28
N ALA A 42 -4.88 -2.77 2.42
CA ALA A 42 -4.92 -2.12 3.72
C ALA A 42 -3.63 -1.36 4.04
N ILE A 43 -2.47 -1.86 3.60
CA ILE A 43 -1.18 -1.17 3.78
C ILE A 43 -1.11 0.09 2.92
N CYS A 44 -1.41 -0.01 1.61
CA CYS A 44 -1.36 1.13 0.70
C CYS A 44 -2.36 2.23 1.10
N VAL A 45 -3.60 1.83 1.37
CA VAL A 45 -4.67 2.75 1.80
C VAL A 45 -4.35 3.33 3.17
N GLY A 46 -3.91 2.50 4.12
CA GLY A 46 -3.54 2.92 5.48
C GLY A 46 -2.47 3.99 5.52
N ALA A 47 -1.36 3.76 4.82
CA ALA A 47 -0.25 4.72 4.76
C ALA A 47 -0.69 6.03 4.10
N MET A 48 -1.41 5.95 2.98
CA MET A 48 -1.81 7.13 2.23
C MET A 48 -2.88 7.94 2.96
N ASN A 49 -3.91 7.27 3.51
CA ASN A 49 -4.94 7.94 4.30
C ASN A 49 -4.35 8.61 5.55
N PHE A 50 -3.40 7.95 6.23
CA PHE A 50 -2.69 8.56 7.37
C PHE A 50 -1.94 9.82 6.95
N SER A 51 -1.25 9.82 5.80
CA SER A 51 -0.58 11.03 5.29
C SER A 51 -1.56 12.19 5.03
N GLY A 52 -2.80 11.89 4.61
CA GLY A 52 -3.85 12.89 4.41
C GLY A 52 -4.44 13.44 5.71
N VAL A 53 -4.45 12.62 6.78
CA VAL A 53 -4.92 13.02 8.12
C VAL A 53 -3.82 13.75 8.90
N LEU A 54 -2.55 13.44 8.63
CA LEU A 54 -1.39 13.98 9.33
C LEU A 54 -1.34 15.52 9.47
N PRO A 55 -1.56 16.35 8.44
CA PRO A 55 -1.51 17.80 8.60
C PRO A 55 -2.51 18.30 9.65
N TYR A 56 -3.72 17.76 9.68
CA TYR A 56 -4.75 18.12 10.65
C TYR A 56 -4.40 17.66 12.07
N LEU A 57 -3.67 16.55 12.22
CA LEU A 57 -3.14 16.14 13.52
C LEU A 57 -2.06 17.11 14.00
N LEU A 58 -1.17 17.54 13.11
CA LEU A 58 -0.12 18.51 13.43
C LEU A 58 -0.72 19.87 13.80
N ASP A 59 -1.74 20.33 13.07
CA ASP A 59 -2.47 21.57 13.38
C ASP A 59 -3.18 21.47 14.74
N SER A 60 -3.82 20.34 15.04
CA SER A 60 -4.45 20.11 16.35
C SER A 60 -3.43 20.05 17.50
N TRP A 61 -2.22 19.54 17.27
CA TRP A 61 -1.19 19.45 18.32
C TRP A 61 -0.41 20.74 18.52
N GLY A 62 -0.21 21.52 17.46
CA GLY A 62 0.50 22.80 17.49
C GLY A 62 -0.40 24.01 17.75
N GLY A 63 -1.71 23.87 17.57
CA GLY A 63 -2.72 24.91 17.73
C GLY A 63 -3.66 24.66 18.91
N ASP A 64 -4.93 25.02 18.72
CA ASP A 64 -5.96 24.85 19.75
C ASP A 64 -6.36 23.38 19.89
N HIS A 65 -5.85 22.75 20.95
CA HIS A 65 -6.12 21.35 21.26
C HIS A 65 -7.51 21.16 21.90
N SER A 66 -8.55 21.44 21.12
CA SER A 66 -9.95 21.42 21.55
C SER A 66 -10.81 20.47 20.73
N VAL A 67 -11.86 19.93 21.35
CA VAL A 67 -12.82 19.05 20.67
C VAL A 67 -13.59 19.82 19.59
N THR A 68 -13.92 21.08 19.86
CA THR A 68 -14.62 21.95 18.91
C THR A 68 -13.81 22.10 17.62
N GLU A 69 -12.50 22.29 17.73
CA GLU A 69 -11.65 22.47 16.55
C GLU A 69 -11.50 21.18 15.74
N ALA A 70 -11.30 20.03 16.41
CA ALA A 70 -11.33 18.74 15.74
C ALA A 70 -12.67 18.50 15.02
N MET A 71 -13.80 18.88 15.64
CA MET A 71 -15.11 18.77 15.00
C MET A 71 -15.28 19.73 13.84
N ASN A 72 -14.74 20.96 13.92
CA ASN A 72 -14.72 21.90 12.80
C ASN A 72 -13.94 21.30 11.62
N MET A 73 -12.78 20.71 11.87
CA MET A 73 -11.99 20.03 10.84
C MET A 73 -12.74 18.82 10.25
N LEU A 74 -13.39 17.99 11.06
CA LEU A 74 -14.13 16.80 10.60
C LEU A 74 -15.45 17.11 9.88
N THR A 75 -16.01 18.31 10.06
CA THR A 75 -17.24 18.75 9.37
C THR A 75 -16.93 19.64 8.17
N ASN A 76 -15.69 20.10 8.02
CA ASN A 76 -15.26 20.88 6.88
C ASN A 76 -15.08 19.99 5.64
N VAL A 77 -15.77 20.34 4.56
CA VAL A 77 -15.75 19.59 3.30
C VAL A 77 -14.35 19.53 2.67
N PHE A 78 -13.57 20.60 2.74
CA PHE A 78 -12.21 20.63 2.20
C PHE A 78 -11.27 19.71 2.99
N SER A 79 -11.40 19.71 4.31
CA SER A 79 -10.63 18.81 5.17
C SER A 79 -10.90 17.34 4.85
N LEU A 80 -12.18 16.97 4.75
CA LEU A 80 -12.58 15.61 4.38
C LEU A 80 -12.11 15.24 2.96
N MET A 81 -12.18 16.17 2.01
CA MET A 81 -11.67 15.94 0.65
C MET A 81 -10.18 15.60 0.66
N VAL A 82 -9.35 16.32 1.43
CA VAL A 82 -7.91 16.02 1.53
C VAL A 82 -7.69 14.65 2.19
N MET A 83 -8.31 14.40 3.34
CA MET A 83 -8.14 13.13 4.07
C MET A 83 -8.52 11.91 3.21
N TYR A 84 -9.66 11.99 2.52
CA TYR A 84 -10.22 10.85 1.78
C TYR A 84 -9.69 10.75 0.35
N SER A 85 -9.29 11.84 -0.29
CA SER A 85 -8.58 11.76 -1.58
C SER A 85 -7.23 11.06 -1.44
N ALA A 86 -6.52 11.29 -0.33
CA ALA A 86 -5.30 10.55 -0.02
C ALA A 86 -5.61 9.04 0.09
N SER A 87 -6.67 8.66 0.81
CA SER A 87 -7.10 7.25 0.81
C SER A 87 -7.42 6.69 -0.58
N ALA A 88 -8.10 7.47 -1.42
CA ALA A 88 -8.44 7.06 -2.78
C ALA A 88 -7.18 6.84 -3.62
N PHE A 89 -6.14 7.66 -3.42
CA PHE A 89 -4.85 7.45 -4.06
C PHE A 89 -4.16 6.16 -3.60
N GLY A 90 -4.31 5.78 -2.32
CA GLY A 90 -3.83 4.48 -1.84
C GLY A 90 -4.47 3.30 -2.58
N TRP A 91 -5.78 3.38 -2.88
CA TRP A 91 -6.46 2.40 -3.72
C TRP A 91 -5.97 2.40 -5.17
N LEU A 92 -5.74 3.59 -5.73
CA LEU A 92 -5.18 3.74 -7.07
C LEU A 92 -3.82 3.04 -7.18
N VAL A 93 -2.93 3.26 -6.21
CA VAL A 93 -1.63 2.59 -6.14
C VAL A 93 -1.80 1.07 -6.08
N PHE A 94 -2.69 0.58 -5.22
CA PHE A 94 -2.95 -0.86 -5.09
C PHE A 94 -3.42 -1.50 -6.41
N VAL A 95 -4.23 -0.81 -7.21
CA VAL A 95 -4.73 -1.33 -8.49
C VAL A 95 -3.72 -1.14 -9.63
N ALA A 96 -2.98 -0.03 -9.64
CA ALA A 96 -2.08 0.34 -10.73
C ALA A 96 -0.72 -0.37 -10.68
N VAL A 97 -0.18 -0.62 -9.48
CA VAL A 97 1.17 -1.20 -9.34
C VAL A 97 1.25 -2.66 -9.86
N PRO A 98 0.32 -3.58 -9.54
CA PRO A 98 0.42 -4.97 -9.99
C PRO A 98 0.54 -5.15 -11.52
N PRO A 99 -0.34 -4.57 -12.37
CA PRO A 99 -0.22 -4.75 -13.81
C PRO A 99 1.08 -4.17 -14.36
N VAL A 100 1.54 -3.02 -13.83
CA VAL A 100 2.83 -2.42 -14.22
C VAL A 100 3.97 -3.38 -13.93
N VAL A 101 4.04 -3.92 -12.71
CA VAL A 101 5.08 -4.89 -12.32
C VAL A 101 5.04 -6.14 -13.22
N VAL A 102 3.86 -6.67 -13.53
CA VAL A 102 3.71 -7.82 -14.42
C VAL A 102 4.25 -7.54 -15.82
N THR A 103 3.95 -6.36 -16.40
CA THR A 103 4.48 -5.98 -17.72
C THR A 103 6.00 -5.86 -17.71
N PHE A 104 6.58 -5.24 -16.68
CA PHE A 104 8.05 -5.14 -16.56
C PHE A 104 8.70 -6.52 -16.40
N LEU A 105 8.11 -7.41 -15.59
CA LEU A 105 8.60 -8.78 -15.42
C LEU A 105 8.51 -9.58 -16.72
N ALA A 106 7.46 -9.41 -17.51
CA ALA A 106 7.34 -10.09 -18.81
C ALA A 106 8.50 -9.70 -19.75
N VAL A 107 8.82 -8.41 -19.86
CA VAL A 107 9.94 -7.91 -20.68
C VAL A 107 11.29 -8.47 -20.20
N ILE A 108 11.51 -8.54 -18.89
CA ILE A 108 12.74 -9.11 -18.30
C ILE A 108 12.82 -10.61 -18.62
N ASN A 109 11.72 -11.34 -18.49
CA ASN A 109 11.67 -12.77 -18.75
C ASN A 109 11.91 -13.10 -20.22
N GLU A 110 11.36 -12.32 -21.16
CA GLU A 110 11.65 -12.49 -22.60
C GLU A 110 13.15 -12.37 -22.91
N ARG A 111 13.81 -11.36 -22.33
CA ARG A 111 15.27 -11.18 -22.48
C ARG A 111 16.03 -12.36 -21.89
N ARG A 112 15.63 -12.85 -20.72
CA ARG A 112 16.25 -14.01 -20.08
C ARG A 112 16.07 -15.28 -20.93
N ILE A 113 14.89 -15.50 -21.50
CA ILE A 113 14.63 -16.62 -22.42
C ILE A 113 15.51 -16.50 -23.67
N ALA A 114 15.63 -15.32 -24.27
CA ALA A 114 16.48 -15.11 -25.44
C ALA A 114 17.96 -15.40 -25.14
N GLN A 115 18.46 -14.98 -23.97
CA GLN A 115 19.81 -15.30 -23.52
C GLN A 115 20.03 -16.79 -23.29
N LEU A 116 19.08 -17.46 -22.64
CA LEU A 116 19.13 -18.91 -22.40
C LEU A 116 19.11 -19.70 -23.71
N ARG A 117 18.25 -19.32 -24.67
CA ARG A 117 18.22 -19.94 -26.01
C ARG A 117 19.52 -19.74 -26.77
N LYS A 118 20.09 -18.53 -26.73
CA LYS A 118 21.41 -18.27 -27.34
C LYS A 118 22.50 -19.15 -26.72
N ARG A 119 22.48 -19.30 -25.39
CA ARG A 119 23.45 -20.16 -24.69
C ARG A 119 23.28 -21.63 -25.03
N GLN A 120 22.03 -22.11 -25.17
CA GLN A 120 21.75 -23.46 -25.65
C GLN A 120 22.32 -23.69 -27.06
N GLN A 121 22.14 -22.72 -27.97
CA GLN A 121 22.70 -22.81 -29.32
C GLN A 121 24.23 -22.85 -29.33
N GLU A 122 24.91 -22.06 -28.48
CA GLU A 122 26.36 -22.09 -28.33
C GLU A 122 26.86 -23.46 -27.86
N ILE A 123 26.19 -24.05 -26.86
CA ILE A 123 26.54 -25.38 -26.34
C ILE A 123 26.35 -26.47 -27.41
N ILE A 124 25.25 -26.43 -28.15
CA ILE A 124 25.01 -27.39 -29.25
C ILE A 124 26.08 -27.26 -30.33
N ALA A 125 26.50 -26.03 -30.66
CA ALA A 125 27.56 -25.80 -31.65
C ALA A 125 28.93 -26.31 -31.19
N GLU A 126 29.24 -26.22 -29.89
CA GLU A 126 30.51 -26.68 -29.31
C GLU A 126 30.56 -28.21 -29.09
N TRP A 127 29.46 -28.82 -28.64
CA TRP A 127 29.44 -30.20 -28.14
C TRP A 127 28.69 -31.20 -29.03
N GLY A 128 28.03 -30.72 -30.10
CA GLY A 128 27.23 -31.56 -31.01
C GLY A 128 25.80 -31.78 -30.54
N ASN A 129 24.97 -32.36 -31.41
CA ASN A 129 23.53 -32.51 -31.18
C ASN A 129 23.15 -33.55 -30.11
N ASP A 130 24.08 -34.44 -29.75
CA ASP A 130 23.83 -35.52 -28.78
C ASP A 130 23.46 -34.96 -27.38
N VAL A 131 23.90 -33.73 -27.05
CA VAL A 131 23.59 -33.05 -25.78
C VAL A 131 22.16 -32.48 -25.75
N ALA A 132 21.51 -32.32 -26.91
CA ALA A 132 20.15 -31.79 -26.99
C ALA A 132 19.06 -32.86 -26.87
N GLU A 133 19.37 -34.13 -27.17
CA GLU A 133 18.40 -35.24 -27.15
C GLU A 133 17.95 -35.63 -25.73
N GLU A 134 18.76 -35.41 -24.70
CA GLU A 134 18.38 -35.67 -23.30
C GLU A 134 17.45 -34.62 -22.70
N MET A 135 17.19 -33.50 -23.39
CA MET A 135 16.35 -32.43 -22.85
C MET A 135 14.86 -32.77 -23.08
N PRO A 136 14.08 -33.09 -22.02
CA PRO A 136 12.69 -33.47 -22.20
C PRO A 136 11.92 -32.32 -22.82
N ALA A 137 11.18 -32.63 -23.90
CA ALA A 137 10.39 -31.69 -24.67
C ALA A 137 9.60 -30.75 -23.74
N ALA A 138 9.82 -29.45 -23.91
CA ALA A 138 9.21 -28.40 -23.10
C ALA A 138 7.70 -28.63 -22.96
N LEU A 139 7.25 -28.81 -21.71
CA LEU A 139 5.83 -28.90 -21.38
C LEU A 139 5.12 -27.60 -21.80
N PRO A 140 3.89 -27.70 -22.34
CA PRO A 140 3.12 -26.56 -22.87
C PRO A 140 2.85 -25.47 -21.82
#